data_AF-A0A7C6SWV5-F1
#
_entry.id   AF-A0A7C6SWV5-F1
#
_cell.length_a   1.000
_cell.length_b   1.000
_cell.length_c   1.000
_cell.angle_alpha   90.00
_cell.angle_beta   90.00
_cell.angle_gamma   90.00
#
_symmetry.space_group_name_H-M   'P 1'
#
loop_
_entity.id
_entity.type
_entity.pdbx_description
1 polymer ?
#
loop_
_entity_poly.entity_id
_entity_poly.type
_entity_poly.pdbx_seq_one_letter_code
_entity_poly.pdbx_strand_id
1 'polypeptide(L)'
;ATDVKVSTGVGKTDLTLPATGHSRVTLSGGIGETIIHIPRGVAARIRTTTGIGSVQVFGNYTRVNNEYISPDFNTAENRVDLEVKGGIGSIRIQG
;
A
#
# COMPACT_ATOMS: atom_id res chain seq x y z
N ALA A 1 13.63 11.44 1.09
CA ALA A 1 12.66 10.36 0.82
C ALA A 1 12.81 9.34 1.92
N THR A 2 11.70 8.87 2.48
CA THR A 2 11.72 7.85 3.55
C THR A 2 11.46 6.50 2.91
N ASP A 3 12.44 5.60 2.96
CA ASP A 3 12.30 4.23 2.47
C ASP A 3 12.00 3.30 3.65
N VAL A 4 10.86 2.61 3.60
CA VAL A 4 10.41 1.68 4.64
C VAL A 4 10.28 0.29 4.02
N LYS A 5 10.96 -0.69 4.63
CA LYS A 5 10.87 -2.10 4.23
C LYS A 5 10.35 -2.94 5.38
N VAL A 6 9.27 -3.68 5.15
CA VAL A 6 8.66 -4.59 6.12
C VAL A 6 8.63 -5.99 5.53
N SER A 7 9.10 -6.98 6.30
CA SER A 7 9.07 -8.39 5.93
C SER A 7 8.44 -9.19 7.06
N THR A 8 7.34 -9.89 6.77
CA THR A 8 6.62 -10.72 7.74
C THR A 8 6.46 -12.13 7.18
N GLY A 9 6.81 -13.15 7.96
CA GLY A 9 6.62 -14.55 7.56
C GLY A 9 5.17 -14.99 7.68
N VAL A 10 4.66 -15.07 8.91
CA VAL A 10 3.27 -15.41 9.20
C VAL A 10 2.72 -14.45 10.25
N GLY A 11 1.53 -13.90 10.04
CA GLY A 11 0.85 -13.09 11.04
C GLY A 11 0.04 -11.93 10.47
N LYS A 12 -0.24 -10.94 11.32
CA LYS A 12 -0.92 -9.71 10.95
C LYS A 12 0.07 -8.55 10.92
N THR A 13 0.09 -7.80 9.82
CA THR A 13 0.83 -6.55 9.70
C THR A 13 -0.16 -5.39 9.62
N ASP A 14 -0.02 -4.42 10.53
CA ASP A 14 -0.81 -3.20 10.55
C ASP A 14 0.14 -2.01 10.43
N LEU A 15 0.07 -1.27 9.33
CA LEU A 15 1.02 -0.22 8.98
C LEU A 15 0.29 1.08 8.65
N THR A 16 0.64 2.16 9.37
CA THR A 16 0.20 3.52 9.04
C THR A 16 1.32 4.27 8.34
N LEU A 17 1.02 4.83 7.17
CA LEU A 17 1.95 5.59 6.36
C LEU A 17 2.06 7.05 6.87
N PRO A 18 3.20 7.71 6.66
CA PRO A 18 3.36 9.11 7.07
C PRO A 18 2.43 10.04 6.26
N ALA A 19 1.86 11.04 6.94
CA ALA A 19 0.93 12.01 6.35
C ALA A 19 1.62 13.10 5.51
N THR A 20 2.94 13.20 5.59
CA THR A 20 3.72 14.29 4.98
C THR A 20 4.96 13.78 4.26
N GLY A 21 5.29 14.46 3.16
CA GLY A 21 6.49 14.23 2.38
C GLY A 21 6.38 13.09 1.37
N HIS A 22 7.54 12.62 0.91
CA HIS A 22 7.67 11.56 -0.09
C HIS A 22 8.23 10.30 0.54
N SER A 23 7.45 9.22 0.52
CA SER A 23 7.83 7.94 1.09
C SER A 23 7.70 6.81 0.07
N ARG A 24 8.64 5.87 0.13
CA ARG A 24 8.57 4.60 -0.60
C ARG A 24 8.45 3.49 0.41
N VAL A 25 7.40 2.68 0.28
CA VAL A 25 7.15 1.58 1.22
C VAL A 25 7.07 0.27 0.46
N THR A 26 7.84 -0.71 0.90
CA THR A 26 7.83 -2.07 0.36
C THR A 26 7.50 -3.05 1.47
N LEU A 27 6.42 -3.80 1.31
CA LEU A 27 5.95 -4.79 2.26
C LEU A 27 5.91 -6.16 1.60
N SER A 28 6.57 -7.13 2.23
CA SER A 28 6.57 -8.53 1.82
C SER A 28 6.00 -9.39 2.95
N GLY A 29 4.79 -9.90 2.75
CA GLY A 29 4.11 -10.83 3.66
C GLY A 29 4.08 -12.25 3.09
N GLY A 30 4.40 -13.25 3.91
CA GLY A 30 4.23 -14.66 3.55
C GLY A 30 2.76 -15.07 3.67
N ILE A 31 2.29 -15.31 4.88
CA ILE A 31 0.93 -15.79 5.16
C ILE A 31 0.23 -14.91 6.20
N GLY A 32 -0.95 -14.38 5.88
CA GLY A 32 -1.81 -13.70 6.86
C GLY A 32 -2.49 -12.43 6.36
N GLU A 33 -2.74 -11.48 7.27
CA GLU A 33 -3.47 -10.23 6.96
C GLU A 33 -2.51 -9.04 6.94
N THR A 34 -2.58 -8.24 5.90
CA THR A 34 -1.88 -6.95 5.81
C THR A 34 -2.90 -5.83 5.72
N ILE A 35 -2.84 -4.89 6.65
CA ILE A 35 -3.67 -3.68 6.67
C ILE A 35 -2.75 -2.46 6.55
N ILE A 36 -3.01 -1.61 5.57
CA ILE A 36 -2.22 -0.41 5.31
C ILE A 36 -3.14 0.82 5.33
N HIS A 37 -2.80 1.77 6.19
CA HIS A 37 -3.50 3.04 6.35
C HIS A 37 -2.73 4.16 5.67
N ILE A 38 -3.33 4.75 4.65
CA ILE A 38 -2.85 5.93 3.94
C ILE A 38 -3.61 7.13 4.53
N PRO A 39 -2.91 8.11 5.13
CA PRO A 39 -3.58 9.29 5.66
C PRO A 39 -4.28 10.10 4.56
N ARG A 40 -5.39 10.75 4.93
CA ARG A 40 -6.11 11.66 4.02
C ARG A 40 -5.20 12.80 3.56
N GLY A 41 -5.32 13.16 2.28
CA GLY A 41 -4.49 14.21 1.68
C GLY A 41 -3.09 13.76 1.26
N VAL A 42 -2.79 12.45 1.33
CA VAL A 42 -1.60 11.84 0.75
C VAL A 42 -2.00 11.11 -0.52
N ALA A 43 -1.43 11.51 -1.65
CA ALA A 43 -1.62 10.78 -2.89
C ALA A 43 -0.82 9.48 -2.85
N ALA A 44 -1.44 8.35 -3.22
CA ALA A 44 -0.77 7.07 -3.26
C ALA A 44 -0.74 6.47 -4.66
N ARG A 45 0.40 5.82 -4.95
CA ARG A 45 0.53 4.83 -6.01
C ARG A 45 0.76 3.48 -5.35
N ILE A 46 -0.09 2.52 -5.67
CA ILE A 46 -0.19 1.25 -4.98
C ILE A 46 -0.02 0.12 -5.99
N ARG A 47 1.02 -0.68 -5.79
CA ARG A 47 1.25 -1.96 -6.47
C ARG A 47 0.98 -3.09 -5.50
N THR A 48 0.02 -3.96 -5.83
CA THR A 48 -0.27 -5.15 -5.03
C THR A 48 -0.04 -6.41 -5.86
N THR A 49 0.70 -7.35 -5.31
CA THR A 49 0.85 -8.70 -5.84
C THR A 49 0.47 -9.67 -4.74
N THR A 50 -0.51 -10.53 -4.97
CA THR A 50 -0.89 -11.60 -4.04
C THR A 50 -0.89 -12.93 -4.76
N GLY A 51 -0.42 -13.99 -4.10
CA GLY A 51 -0.48 -15.34 -4.63
C GLY A 51 -1.88 -15.91 -4.52
N ILE A 52 -2.31 -16.23 -3.30
CA ILE A 52 -3.65 -16.77 -3.02
C ILE A 52 -4.36 -15.89 -1.99
N GLY A 53 -5.49 -15.30 -2.39
CA GLY A 53 -6.37 -14.57 -1.48
C GLY A 53 -6.99 -13.35 -2.13
N SER A 54 -7.18 -12.27 -1.34
CA SER A 54 -7.90 -11.08 -1.81
C SER A 54 -7.13 -9.79 -1.58
N VAL A 55 -7.30 -8.85 -2.51
CA VAL A 55 -6.82 -7.47 -2.38
C VAL A 55 -8.03 -6.56 -2.37
N GLN A 56 -8.15 -5.74 -1.34
CA GLN A 56 -9.20 -4.74 -1.20
C GLN A 56 -8.55 -3.37 -1.03
N VAL A 57 -8.86 -2.46 -1.94
CA VAL A 57 -8.37 -1.07 -1.90
C VAL A 57 -9.58 -0.17 -1.74
N PHE A 58 -9.61 0.58 -0.65
CA PHE A 58 -10.67 1.53 -0.33
C PHE A 58 -10.12 2.94 -0.45
N GLY A 59 -10.81 3.80 -1.21
CA GLY A 59 -10.42 5.20 -1.41
C GLY A 59 -10.69 5.66 -2.84
N ASN A 60 -10.32 6.90 -3.12
CA ASN A 60 -10.44 7.49 -4.45
C ASN A 60 -9.20 7.15 -5.30
N TYR A 61 -9.13 5.90 -5.76
CA TYR A 61 -8.04 5.43 -6.60
C TYR A 61 -8.55 4.97 -7.96
N THR A 62 -7.86 5.39 -9.01
CA THR A 62 -8.07 4.88 -10.36
C THR A 62 -7.20 3.65 -10.55
N ARG A 63 -7.82 2.53 -10.94
CA ARG A 63 -7.08 1.33 -11.30
C ARG A 63 -6.56 1.46 -12.73
N VAL A 64 -5.25 1.47 -12.89
CA VAL A 64 -4.56 1.49 -14.18
C VAL A 64 -3.72 0.22 -14.26
N ASN A 65 -4.10 -0.71 -15.14
CA ASN A 65 -3.52 -2.06 -15.20
C ASN A 65 -3.58 -2.79 -13.85
N ASN A 66 -2.41 -3.05 -13.25
CA ASN A 66 -2.24 -3.71 -11.96
C ASN A 66 -1.86 -2.75 -10.82
N GLU A 67 -2.01 -1.44 -11.05
CA GLU A 67 -1.74 -0.40 -10.07
C GLU A 67 -3.00 0.38 -9.72
N TYR A 68 -3.08 0.86 -8.48
CA TYR A 68 -4.07 1.83 -8.03
C TYR A 68 -3.37 3.17 -7.81
N ILE A 69 -3.84 4.22 -8.47
CA ILE A 69 -3.19 5.53 -8.48
C ILE A 69 -4.20 6.58 -8.08
N SER A 70 -3.80 7.48 -7.18
CA SER A 70 -4.60 8.66 -6.82
C SER A 70 -4.60 9.67 -7.96
N PRO A 71 -5.72 10.33 -8.26
CA PRO A 71 -5.82 11.29 -9.37
C PRO A 71 -4.74 12.39 -9.34
N ASP A 72 -4.33 12.80 -8.15
CA ASP A 72 -3.41 13.89 -7.86
C ASP A 72 -1.95 13.44 -7.65
N PHE A 73 -1.62 12.15 -7.83
CA PHE A 73 -0.30 11.59 -7.49
C PHE A 73 0.91 12.32 -8.11
N ASN A 74 0.77 12.81 -9.34
CA ASN A 74 1.86 13.52 -10.03
C ASN A 74 2.05 14.97 -9.54
N THR A 75 1.01 15.57 -8.97
CA THR A 75 0.98 16.97 -8.54
C THR A 75 1.00 17.13 -7.02
N ALA A 76 0.77 16.06 -6.27
CA ALA A 76 0.70 16.08 -4.81
C ALA A 76 2.08 16.24 -4.17
N GLU A 77 2.15 17.17 -3.22
CA GLU A 77 3.34 17.41 -2.40
C GLU A 77 3.58 16.25 -1.42
N ASN A 78 2.50 15.68 -0.88
CA ASN A 78 2.53 14.49 -0.05
C ASN A 78 2.15 13.28 -0.88
N ARG A 79 3.09 12.36 -1.06
CA ARG A 79 2.85 11.15 -1.83
C ARG A 79 3.59 9.93 -1.32
N VAL A 80 2.98 8.78 -1.55
CA VAL A 80 3.52 7.49 -1.16
C VAL A 80 3.51 6.51 -2.31
N ASP A 81 4.66 5.88 -2.53
CA ASP A 81 4.81 4.78 -3.47
C ASP A 81 4.84 3.47 -2.70
N LEU A 82 3.74 2.72 -2.76
CA LEU A 82 3.48 1.55 -1.95
C LEU A 82 3.55 0.29 -2.83
N GLU A 83 4.41 -0.65 -2.45
CA GLU A 83 4.50 -1.97 -3.06
C GLU A 83 4.25 -3.05 -2.01
N VAL A 84 3.24 -3.88 -2.24
CA VAL A 84 2.81 -4.94 -1.32
C VAL A 84 2.85 -6.28 -2.04
N LYS A 85 3.60 -7.23 -1.49
CA LYS A 85 3.72 -8.60 -1.96
C LYS A 85 3.22 -9.54 -0.89
N GLY A 86 2.11 -10.23 -1.13
CA GLY A 86 1.55 -11.25 -0.27
C GLY A 86 1.69 -12.64 -0.90
N GLY A 87 2.09 -13.64 -0.10
CA GLY A 87 1.99 -15.04 -0.52
C GLY A 87 0.56 -15.53 -0.46
N ILE A 88 0.03 -15.70 0.75
CA ILE A 88 -1.32 -16.22 1.02
C ILE A 88 -2.03 -15.35 2.05
N GLY A 89 -3.25 -14.87 1.75
CA GLY A 89 -4.09 -14.15 2.69
C GLY A 89 -4.73 -12.89 2.12
N SER A 90 -4.96 -11.89 2.96
CA SER A 90 -5.71 -10.68 2.58
C SER A 90 -4.89 -9.42 2.72
N ILE A 91 -4.89 -8.61 1.66
CA ILE A 91 -4.30 -7.26 1.66
C ILE A 91 -5.45 -6.27 1.66
N ARG A 92 -5.49 -5.41 2.67
CA ARG A 92 -6.46 -4.33 2.80
C ARG A 92 -5.72 -3.00 2.84
N ILE A 93 -6.11 -2.09 1.95
CA ILE A 93 -5.56 -0.74 1.88
C ILE A 93 -6.69 0.24 2.11
N GLN A 94 -6.48 1.17 3.03
CA GLN A 94 -7.46 2.18 3.44
C GLN A 94 -6.87 3.57 3.23
N GLY A 95 -7.46 4.35 2.32
CA GLY A 95 -7.12 5.75 2.06
C GLY A 95 -8.29 6.71 2.24
#